data_AF-A0A3N5PRK6-F1
#
_entry.id   AF-A0A3N5PRK6-F1
#
_cell.length_a   1.000
_cell.length_b   1.000
_cell.length_c   1.000
_cell.angle_alpha   90.00
_cell.angle_beta   90.00
_cell.angle_gamma   90.00
#
_symmetry.space_group_name_H-M   'P 1'
#
loop_
_entity.id
_entity.type
_entity.pdbx_description
1 polymer ?
#
loop_
_entity_poly.entity_id
_entity_poly.type
_entity_poly.pdbx_seq_one_letter_code
_entity_poly.pdbx_strand_id
1 'polypeptide(L)'
;MRTLYVAMLCIVSGTALAQAPAVPPADPLIGNVSLGYLATSGNTESKNSNASMEATWDLDGPWKHDWTALMISARTAGVTTAESYSAGYKAQRDFSETSYLFFSADWRQDRFSGYDRQVSETVGYGRRLLDTERHMLALEGGA
;
A
#
# COMPACT_ATOMS: atom_id res chain seq x y z
N MET A 1 63.15 -20.20 32.20
CA MET A 1 64.06 -20.45 31.06
C MET A 1 63.37 -19.94 29.80
N ARG A 2 64.06 -19.06 29.06
CA ARG A 2 63.61 -18.33 27.86
C ARG A 2 63.72 -19.21 26.62
N THR A 3 62.71 -19.20 25.75
CA THR A 3 62.87 -19.55 24.32
C THR A 3 61.80 -18.86 23.47
N LEU A 4 62.25 -18.02 22.54
CA LEU A 4 61.47 -17.35 21.49
C LEU A 4 61.14 -18.34 20.37
N TYR A 5 59.98 -18.20 19.71
CA TYR A 5 59.74 -18.72 18.37
C TYR A 5 58.99 -17.74 17.45
N VAL A 6 59.75 -17.31 16.44
CA VAL A 6 59.49 -16.87 15.06
C VAL A 6 58.02 -16.68 14.61
N ALA A 7 57.75 -15.47 14.12
CA ALA A 7 56.56 -15.09 13.37
C ALA A 7 56.58 -15.68 11.94
N MET A 8 55.47 -16.28 11.53
CA MET A 8 55.24 -16.75 10.15
C MET A 8 54.02 -16.03 9.58
N LEU A 9 54.28 -15.14 8.62
CA LEU A 9 53.28 -14.35 7.90
C LEU A 9 52.73 -15.20 6.75
N CYS A 10 51.49 -15.68 6.86
CA CYS A 10 50.79 -16.33 5.75
C CYS A 10 49.88 -15.32 5.04
N ILE A 11 50.32 -14.88 3.87
CA ILE A 11 49.52 -14.17 2.88
C ILE A 11 48.68 -15.22 2.16
N VAL A 12 47.35 -15.20 2.34
CA VAL A 12 46.43 -16.01 1.52
C VAL A 12 45.54 -15.06 0.74
N SER A 13 45.65 -15.19 -0.58
CA SER A 13 45.09 -14.37 -1.64
C SER A 13 43.57 -14.22 -1.55
N GLY A 14 43.09 -12.99 -1.69
CA GLY A 14 41.66 -12.68 -1.75
C GLY A 14 41.00 -13.27 -2.99
N THR A 15 40.00 -14.12 -2.79
CA THR A 15 38.97 -14.37 -3.80
C THR A 15 38.15 -13.10 -3.94
N ALA A 16 38.38 -12.34 -5.01
CA ALA A 16 37.48 -11.26 -5.41
C ALA A 16 36.14 -11.89 -5.81
N LEU A 17 35.19 -11.94 -4.88
CA LEU A 17 33.79 -12.12 -5.20
C LEU A 17 33.38 -10.89 -6.02
N ALA A 18 33.14 -11.10 -7.31
CA ALA A 18 32.45 -10.12 -8.13
C ALA A 18 31.09 -9.87 -7.46
N GLN A 19 30.97 -8.78 -6.70
CA GLN A 19 29.68 -8.32 -6.21
C GLN A 19 28.86 -8.01 -7.46
N ALA A 20 27.80 -8.79 -7.70
CA ALA A 20 26.72 -8.37 -8.58
C ALA A 20 26.34 -6.94 -8.17
N PRO A 21 26.09 -6.02 -9.11
CA PRO A 21 25.68 -4.67 -8.77
C PRO A 21 24.50 -4.76 -7.80
N ALA A 22 24.66 -4.16 -6.63
CA ALA A 22 23.60 -4.10 -5.63
C ALA A 22 22.40 -3.43 -6.31
N VAL A 23 21.34 -4.22 -6.53
CA VAL A 23 20.04 -3.66 -6.89
C VAL A 23 19.69 -2.71 -5.74
N PRO A 24 19.51 -1.39 -5.98
CA PRO A 24 19.11 -0.49 -4.91
C PRO A 24 17.84 -1.07 -4.27
N PRO A 25 17.74 -1.05 -2.92
CA PRO A 25 16.55 -1.53 -2.24
C PRO A 25 15.35 -0.80 -2.85
N ALA A 26 14.31 -1.54 -3.21
CA ALA A 26 13.08 -0.95 -3.71
C ALA A 26 12.58 0.07 -2.69
N ASP A 27 12.13 1.24 -3.16
CA ASP A 27 11.58 2.25 -2.26
C ASP A 27 10.40 1.61 -1.52
N PRO A 28 10.46 1.51 -0.18
CA PRO A 28 9.47 0.76 0.58
C PRO A 28 8.11 1.48 0.58
N LEU A 29 8.07 2.74 0.16
CA LEU A 29 6.85 3.50 0.01
C LEU A 29 6.54 3.67 -1.48
N ILE A 30 5.47 3.02 -1.92
CA ILE A 30 4.92 3.15 -3.26
C ILE A 30 3.58 3.86 -3.14
N GLY A 31 3.30 4.86 -3.98
CA GLY A 31 2.02 5.56 -3.91
C GLY A 31 1.60 6.18 -5.23
N ASN A 32 0.31 6.48 -5.33
CA ASN A 32 -0.32 7.13 -6.45
C ASN A 32 -1.21 8.26 -5.93
N VAL A 33 -1.18 9.40 -6.60
CA VAL A 33 -2.10 10.50 -6.37
C VAL A 33 -2.69 10.91 -7.71
N SER A 34 -4.01 10.97 -7.79
CA SER A 34 -4.73 11.37 -9.00
C SER A 34 -5.69 12.52 -8.70
N LEU A 35 -5.79 13.44 -9.65
CA LEU A 35 -6.70 14.59 -9.60
C LEU A 35 -7.41 14.72 -10.95
N GLY A 36 -8.73 14.83 -10.92
CA GLY A 36 -9.58 14.98 -12.09
C GLY A 36 -10.50 16.18 -11.96
N TYR A 37 -10.64 16.94 -13.05
CA TYR A 37 -11.60 18.03 -13.15
C TYR A 37 -12.19 18.06 -14.56
N LEU A 38 -13.52 18.13 -14.65
CA LEU A 38 -14.27 18.19 -15.90
C LEU A 38 -15.36 19.24 -15.76
N ALA A 39 -15.38 20.21 -16.69
CA ALA A 39 -16.43 21.20 -16.78
C ALA A 39 -17.05 21.15 -18.18
N THR A 40 -18.38 21.19 -18.24
CA THR A 40 -19.14 21.19 -19.49
C THR A 40 -20.12 22.36 -19.46
N SER A 41 -20.20 23.09 -20.56
CA SER A 41 -21.11 24.22 -20.76
C SER A 41 -22.06 23.96 -21.93
N GLY A 42 -23.11 24.79 -22.04
CA GLY A 42 -24.16 24.68 -23.05
C GLY A 42 -25.51 25.01 -22.44
N ASN A 43 -26.54 24.24 -22.80
CA ASN A 43 -27.88 24.39 -22.20
C ASN A 43 -27.90 24.06 -20.71
N THR A 44 -26.91 23.30 -20.22
CA THR A 44 -26.76 22.97 -18.80
C THR A 44 -25.28 22.97 -18.43
N GLU A 45 -24.95 23.66 -17.34
CA GLU A 45 -23.60 23.68 -16.79
C GLU A 45 -23.38 22.45 -15.90
N SER A 46 -22.30 21.70 -16.11
CA SER A 46 -21.91 20.57 -15.26
C SER A 46 -20.44 20.68 -14.87
N LYS A 47 -20.12 20.42 -13.60
CA LYS A 47 -18.78 20.47 -13.03
C LYS A 47 -18.56 19.22 -12.19
N ASN A 48 -17.59 18.40 -12.57
CA ASN A 48 -17.22 17.19 -11.88
C ASN A 48 -15.74 17.29 -11.48
N SER A 49 -15.43 16.86 -10.27
CA SER A 49 -14.07 16.81 -9.76
C SER A 49 -13.88 15.55 -8.93
N ASN A 50 -12.67 15.00 -8.98
CA ASN A 50 -12.27 13.89 -8.13
C ASN A 50 -10.81 14.04 -7.71
N ALA A 51 -10.51 13.47 -6.55
CA ALA A 51 -9.15 13.32 -6.06
C ALA A 51 -9.03 11.94 -5.43
N SER A 52 -7.99 11.20 -5.76
CA SER A 52 -7.67 9.93 -5.11
C SER A 52 -6.20 9.89 -4.70
N MET A 53 -5.95 9.13 -3.64
CA MET A 53 -4.62 8.86 -3.12
C MET A 53 -4.58 7.41 -2.66
N GLU A 54 -3.53 6.72 -3.04
CA GLU A 54 -3.20 5.37 -2.63
C GLU A 54 -1.73 5.36 -2.20
N ALA A 55 -1.44 4.79 -1.04
CA ALA A 55 -0.07 4.64 -0.57
C ALA A 55 0.08 3.26 0.07
N THR A 56 1.16 2.58 -0.27
CA THR A 56 1.57 1.30 0.27
C THR A 56 2.95 1.46 0.85
N TRP A 57 3.08 1.20 2.14
CA TRP A 57 4.36 1.11 2.83
C TRP A 57 4.65 -0.36 3.15
N ASP A 58 5.63 -0.91 2.46
CA ASP A 58 6.08 -2.29 2.51
C ASP A 58 7.60 -2.27 2.77
N LEU A 59 7.98 -2.35 4.04
CA LEU A 59 9.40 -2.42 4.44
C LEU A 59 9.83 -3.90 4.41
N ASP A 60 11.12 -4.19 4.20
CA ASP A 60 11.71 -5.55 4.32
C ASP A 60 11.49 -6.13 5.74
N GLY A 61 10.29 -6.61 6.01
CA GLY A 61 9.80 -6.93 7.34
C GLY A 61 8.39 -7.53 7.28
N PRO A 62 7.82 -7.93 8.42
CA PRO A 62 6.56 -8.64 8.44
C PRO A 62 5.35 -7.71 8.26
N TRP A 63 5.53 -6.40 8.13
CA TRP A 63 4.42 -5.44 8.14
C TRP A 63 4.28 -4.74 6.80
N LYS A 64 3.03 -4.70 6.34
CA LYS A 64 2.60 -3.93 5.19
C LYS A 64 1.44 -3.03 5.59
N HIS A 65 1.47 -1.79 5.11
CA HIS A 65 0.44 -0.80 5.41
C HIS A 65 -0.07 -0.17 4.11
N ASP A 66 -1.38 -0.16 3.93
CA ASP A 66 -2.03 0.45 2.79
C ASP A 66 -2.96 1.57 3.27
N TRP A 67 -2.90 2.73 2.64
CA TRP A 67 -3.79 3.86 2.85
C TRP A 67 -4.48 4.22 1.55
N THR A 68 -5.78 4.50 1.64
CA THR A 68 -6.57 4.99 0.52
C THR A 68 -7.34 6.23 0.94
N ALA A 69 -7.50 7.18 0.02
CA ALA A 69 -8.40 8.30 0.18
C ALA A 69 -9.04 8.64 -1.17
N LEU A 70 -10.33 8.97 -1.16
CA LEU A 70 -11.08 9.33 -2.34
C LEU A 70 -12.03 10.48 -2.01
N MET A 71 -12.10 11.44 -2.90
CA MET A 71 -13.02 12.57 -2.87
C MET A 71 -13.67 12.69 -4.25
N ILE A 72 -15.00 12.80 -4.26
CA ILE A 72 -15.78 13.02 -5.48
C ILE A 72 -16.75 14.17 -5.22
N SER A 73 -16.80 15.12 -6.15
CA SER A 73 -17.77 16.21 -6.14
C SER A 73 -18.31 16.47 -7.54
N ALA A 74 -19.62 16.45 -7.69
CA ALA A 74 -20.32 16.73 -8.94
C ALA A 74 -21.42 17.75 -8.71
N ARG A 75 -21.54 18.70 -9.64
CA ARG A 75 -22.54 19.77 -9.63
C ARG A 75 -23.14 19.91 -11.03
N THR A 76 -24.45 20.09 -11.08
CA THR A 76 -25.20 20.35 -12.31
C THR A 76 -26.13 21.53 -12.09
N ALA A 77 -26.09 22.51 -12.98
CA ALA A 77 -26.87 23.76 -12.89
C ALA A 77 -26.74 24.46 -11.52
N GLY A 78 -25.55 24.42 -10.93
CA GLY A 78 -25.28 25.01 -9.60
C GLY A 78 -25.73 24.15 -8.40
N VAL A 79 -26.41 23.03 -8.62
CA VAL A 79 -26.87 22.11 -7.58
C VAL A 79 -25.87 20.96 -7.43
N THR A 80 -25.44 20.65 -6.21
CA THR A 80 -24.63 19.45 -5.94
C THR A 80 -25.47 18.22 -6.24
N THR A 81 -24.95 17.32 -7.08
CA THR A 81 -25.59 16.07 -7.48
C THR A 81 -24.87 14.84 -6.93
N ALA A 82 -23.57 14.94 -6.64
CA ALA A 82 -22.82 13.93 -5.92
C ALA A 82 -21.75 14.60 -5.04
N GLU A 83 -21.58 14.09 -3.82
CA GLU A 83 -20.55 14.54 -2.89
C GLU A 83 -20.22 13.38 -1.95
N SER A 84 -19.05 12.78 -2.13
CA SER A 84 -18.61 11.64 -1.34
C SER A 84 -17.13 11.72 -0.99
N TYR A 85 -16.82 11.19 0.19
CA TYR A 85 -15.50 11.12 0.77
C TYR A 85 -15.29 9.72 1.34
N SER A 86 -14.14 9.13 1.10
CA SER A 86 -13.75 7.90 1.79
C SER A 86 -12.27 7.92 2.14
N ALA A 87 -11.95 7.25 3.24
CA ALA A 87 -10.59 6.99 3.68
C ALA A 87 -10.52 5.55 4.18
N GLY A 88 -9.46 4.84 3.81
CA GLY A 88 -9.22 3.47 4.20
C GLY A 88 -7.81 3.30 4.73
N TYR A 89 -7.67 2.38 5.67
CA TYR A 89 -6.38 1.93 6.19
C TYR A 89 -6.41 0.41 6.33
N LYS A 90 -5.41 -0.27 5.80
CA LYS A 90 -5.18 -1.70 6.01
C LYS A 90 -3.78 -1.91 6.56
N ALA A 91 -3.69 -2.61 7.68
CA ALA A 91 -2.43 -3.10 8.24
C ALA A 91 -2.40 -4.61 8.09
N GLN A 92 -1.35 -5.14 7.49
CA GLN A 92 -1.13 -6.55 7.33
C GLN A 92 0.16 -6.95 8.02
N ARG A 93 0.11 -8.08 8.74
CA ARG A 93 1.29 -8.71 9.33
C ARG A 93 1.47 -10.13 8.84
N ASP A 94 2.56 -10.37 8.14
CA ASP A 94 2.98 -11.68 7.64
C ASP A 94 3.71 -12.45 8.74
N PHE A 95 3.32 -13.71 8.97
CA PHE A 95 4.03 -14.63 9.88
C PHE A 95 4.73 -15.76 9.13
N SER A 96 4.26 -16.05 7.93
CA SER A 96 4.88 -16.95 6.98
C SER A 96 4.69 -16.38 5.58
N GLU A 97 5.37 -16.95 4.60
CA GLU A 97 5.25 -16.55 3.19
C GLU A 97 3.79 -16.65 2.70
N THR A 98 3.01 -17.57 3.25
CA THR A 98 1.64 -17.83 2.81
C THR A 98 0.56 -17.30 3.73
N SER A 99 0.88 -16.88 4.96
CA SER A 99 -0.13 -16.63 6.00
C SER A 99 0.10 -15.33 6.72
N TYR A 100 -0.98 -14.56 6.90
CA TYR A 100 -0.93 -13.22 7.47
C TYR A 100 -2.19 -12.90 8.28
N LEU A 101 -2.09 -11.96 9.22
CA LEU A 101 -3.26 -11.32 9.83
C LEU A 101 -3.39 -9.94 9.21
N PHE A 102 -4.61 -9.46 9.13
CA PHE A 102 -4.86 -8.10 8.71
C PHE A 102 -5.86 -7.43 9.65
N PHE A 103 -5.76 -6.11 9.69
CA PHE A 103 -6.73 -5.21 10.24
C PHE A 103 -7.05 -4.19 9.14
N SER A 104 -8.33 -3.92 8.89
CA SER A 104 -8.78 -2.86 8.00
C SER A 104 -9.76 -1.95 8.72
N ALA A 105 -9.66 -0.66 8.45
CA ALA A 105 -10.59 0.35 8.89
C ALA A 105 -10.95 1.24 7.71
N ASP A 106 -12.24 1.37 7.46
CA ASP A 106 -12.77 2.18 6.37
C ASP A 106 -13.77 3.19 6.92
N TRP A 107 -13.64 4.42 6.45
CA TRP A 107 -14.55 5.51 6.73
C TRP A 107 -15.12 6.01 5.41
N ARG A 108 -16.43 6.18 5.35
CA ARG A 108 -17.13 6.74 4.19
C ARG A 108 -18.22 7.72 4.64
N GLN A 109 -18.29 8.83 3.92
CA GLN A 109 -19.35 9.81 4.02
C GLN A 109 -19.86 10.14 2.62
N ASP A 110 -21.15 9.98 2.40
CA ASP A 110 -21.78 10.20 1.11
C ASP A 110 -23.09 10.96 1.34
N ARG A 111 -23.12 12.21 0.87
CA ARG A 111 -24.19 13.17 1.13
C ARG A 111 -25.55 12.71 0.61
N PHE A 112 -25.58 11.87 -0.41
CA PHE A 112 -26.81 11.38 -1.03
C PHE A 112 -27.14 9.95 -0.61
N SER A 113 -26.31 9.34 0.24
CA SER A 113 -26.62 8.03 0.80
C SER A 113 -27.66 8.14 1.91
N GLY A 114 -28.34 7.03 2.21
CA GLY A 114 -29.27 6.96 3.34
C GLY A 114 -28.61 6.98 4.72
N TYR A 115 -27.28 7.11 4.79
CA TYR A 115 -26.48 7.10 6.01
C TYR A 115 -25.56 8.32 6.05
N ASP A 116 -25.57 9.08 7.13
CA ASP A 116 -24.71 10.27 7.25
C ASP A 116 -23.22 9.92 7.26
N ARG A 117 -22.86 8.77 7.87
CA ARG A 117 -21.48 8.31 8.02
C ARG A 117 -21.44 6.80 8.22
N GLN A 118 -20.51 6.14 7.56
CA GLN A 118 -20.25 4.72 7.70
C GLN A 118 -18.81 4.52 8.14
N VAL A 119 -18.64 3.67 9.15
CA VAL A 119 -17.33 3.21 9.62
C VAL A 119 -17.40 1.70 9.70
N SER A 120 -16.44 1.02 9.10
CA SER A 120 -16.27 -0.42 9.22
C SER A 120 -14.85 -0.73 9.67
N GLU A 121 -14.75 -1.64 10.61
CA GLU A 121 -13.48 -2.19 11.07
C GLU A 121 -13.56 -3.70 10.88
N THR A 122 -12.47 -4.30 10.46
CA THR A 122 -12.40 -5.75 10.26
C THR A 122 -11.03 -6.22 10.68
N VAL A 123 -10.98 -7.33 11.40
CA VAL A 123 -9.76 -8.04 11.72
C VAL A 123 -9.89 -9.48 11.26
N GLY A 124 -8.86 -10.00 10.63
CA GLY A 124 -8.94 -11.30 10.02
C GLY A 124 -7.61 -11.97 9.78
N TYR A 125 -7.71 -13.20 9.31
CA TYR A 125 -6.61 -14.03 8.89
C TYR A 125 -6.72 -14.28 7.39
N GLY A 126 -5.60 -14.15 6.70
CA GLY A 126 -5.48 -14.39 5.27
C GLY A 126 -4.47 -15.49 4.97
N ARG A 127 -4.72 -16.21 3.88
CA ARG A 127 -3.81 -17.21 3.33
C ARG A 127 -3.66 -17.06 1.83
N ARG A 128 -2.44 -16.84 1.36
CA ARG A 128 -2.03 -16.89 -0.06
C ARG A 128 -2.06 -18.34 -0.52
N LEU A 129 -2.84 -18.62 -1.55
CA LEU A 129 -3.01 -19.93 -2.17
C LEU A 129 -2.13 -20.06 -3.43
N LEU A 130 -2.03 -18.98 -4.20
CA LEU A 130 -1.16 -18.86 -5.37
C LEU A 130 -0.45 -17.53 -5.30
N ASP A 131 0.88 -17.55 -5.42
CA ASP A 131 1.70 -16.36 -5.51
C ASP A 131 2.81 -16.62 -6.53
N THR A 132 2.60 -16.11 -7.74
CA THR A 132 3.48 -16.28 -8.90
C THR A 132 3.57 -14.93 -9.61
N GLU A 133 4.58 -14.75 -10.47
CA GLU A 133 4.78 -13.49 -11.21
C GLU A 133 3.55 -12.99 -11.99
N ARG A 134 2.63 -13.90 -12.37
CA ARG A 134 1.44 -13.57 -13.17
C ARG A 134 0.13 -13.75 -12.43
N HIS A 135 0.12 -14.48 -11.32
CA HIS A 135 -1.11 -14.85 -10.61
C HIS A 135 -0.92 -14.74 -9.10
N MET A 136 -1.82 -13.99 -8.47
CA MET A 136 -1.95 -13.90 -7.02
C MET A 136 -3.39 -14.29 -6.64
N LEU A 137 -3.54 -15.23 -5.71
CA LEU A 137 -4.82 -15.63 -5.12
C LEU A 137 -4.64 -15.77 -3.62
N ALA A 138 -5.43 -15.03 -2.84
CA ALA A 138 -5.48 -15.14 -1.38
C ALA A 138 -6.93 -15.34 -0.92
N LEU A 139 -7.08 -16.09 0.17
CA LEU A 139 -8.34 -16.26 0.89
C LEU A 139 -8.24 -15.51 2.22
N GLU A 140 -9.16 -14.59 2.48
CA GLU A 140 -9.26 -13.85 3.73
C GLU A 140 -10.56 -14.21 4.46
N GLY A 141 -10.48 -14.34 5.78
CA GLY A 141 -11.64 -14.55 6.66
C GLY A 141 -11.46 -13.77 7.95
N GLY A 142 -12.50 -13.08 8.38
CA GLY A 142 -12.43 -12.17 9.53
C GLY A 142 -13.80 -11.68 9.99
N ALA A 143 -13.78 -10.83 11.01
CA ALA A 143 -14.95 -10.18 11.59
C ALA A 143 -14.67 -8.70 11.84
#